data_AF-H0A068-F1
#
_entry.id   AF-H0A068-F1
#
_cell.length_a   1.000
_cell.length_b   1.000
_cell.length_c   1.000
_cell.angle_alpha   90.00
_cell.angle_beta   90.00
_cell.angle_gamma   90.00
#
_symmetry.space_group_name_H-M   'P 1'
#
loop_
_entity.id
_entity.type
_entity.pdbx_description
1 polymer ?
#
loop_
_entity_poly.entity_id
_entity_poly.type
_entity_poly.pdbx_seq_one_letter_code
_entity_poly.pdbx_strand_id
1 'polypeptide(L)'
;MGIGCGFSFLWPVKYSASTSKAKAERKAVSDIVWNERVKLLAAALDRMSTACMSVGIATPAASYVFNDGTVPYRLSAGIMALTFAGWSIVAVGCHLAARKALGGLRG
;
A
#
# COMPACT_ATOMS: atom_id res chain seq x y z
N MET A 1 7.73 17.00 64.43
CA MET A 1 7.12 17.85 63.38
C MET A 1 7.92 17.66 62.11
N GLY A 2 7.41 17.33 60.92
CA GLY A 2 6.05 17.27 60.41
C GLY A 2 6.08 17.60 58.91
N ILE A 3 6.67 16.74 58.07
CA ILE A 3 6.65 16.88 56.59
C ILE A 3 6.66 15.46 56.00
N GLY A 4 5.50 14.90 55.69
CA GLY A 4 5.45 13.55 55.09
C GLY A 4 4.07 13.11 54.59
N CYS A 5 2.98 13.61 55.16
CA CYS A 5 1.64 13.12 54.82
C CYS A 5 1.03 13.63 53.49
N GLY A 6 1.69 14.56 52.78
CA GLY A 6 1.14 15.12 51.53
C GLY A 6 1.46 14.33 50.25
N PHE A 7 2.45 13.44 50.28
CA PHE A 7 3.01 12.87 49.04
C PHE A 7 2.29 11.57 48.58
N SER A 8 1.73 10.78 49.50
CA SER A 8 1.13 9.49 49.14
C SER A 8 -0.26 9.56 48.52
N PHE A 9 -1.05 10.61 48.78
CA PHE A 9 -2.45 10.66 48.30
C PHE A 9 -2.63 11.38 46.95
N LEU A 10 -1.72 12.29 46.59
CA LEU A 10 -1.74 12.98 45.28
C LEU A 10 -1.02 12.17 44.17
N TRP A 11 -0.17 11.22 44.55
CA TRP A 11 0.54 10.32 43.65
C TRP A 11 -0.38 9.48 42.75
N PRO A 12 -1.38 8.71 43.25
CA PRO A 12 -2.17 7.81 42.40
C PRO A 12 -2.93 8.53 41.28
N VAL A 13 -3.40 9.76 41.54
CA VAL A 13 -4.13 10.55 40.53
C VAL A 13 -3.18 11.10 39.46
N LYS A 14 -2.05 11.68 39.85
CA LYS A 14 -1.05 12.17 38.87
C LYS A 14 -0.41 11.03 38.08
N TYR A 15 -0.19 9.87 38.70
CA TYR A 15 0.34 8.66 38.04
C TYR A 15 -0.66 8.05 37.06
N SER A 16 -1.95 8.04 37.41
CA SER A 16 -3.00 7.59 36.49
C SER A 16 -3.12 8.53 35.27
N ALA A 17 -3.01 9.84 35.49
CA ALA A 17 -3.04 10.82 34.41
C ALA A 17 -1.79 10.79 33.50
N SER A 18 -0.60 10.45 34.01
CA SER A 18 0.60 10.35 33.18
C SER A 18 0.60 9.11 32.27
N THR A 19 0.09 7.99 32.77
CA THR A 19 0.01 6.74 32.00
C THR A 19 -1.04 6.78 30.89
N SER A 20 -2.15 7.50 31.09
CA SER A 20 -3.17 7.69 30.06
C SER A 20 -2.67 8.56 28.90
N LYS A 21 -1.96 9.66 29.21
CA LYS A 21 -1.31 10.50 28.19
C LYS A 21 -0.27 9.71 27.40
N ALA A 22 0.61 8.98 28.07
CA ALA A 22 1.62 8.15 27.40
C ALA A 22 0.99 7.07 26.50
N LYS A 23 -0.16 6.50 26.89
CA LYS A 23 -0.90 5.55 26.05
C LYS A 23 -1.50 6.22 24.82
N ALA A 24 -2.05 7.42 24.96
CA ALA A 24 -2.59 8.21 23.85
C ALA A 24 -1.48 8.60 22.85
N GLU A 25 -0.33 9.06 23.34
CA GLU A 25 0.84 9.39 22.50
C GLU A 25 1.36 8.15 21.76
N ARG A 26 1.51 7.00 22.44
CA ARG A 26 1.90 5.76 21.77
C ARG A 26 0.90 5.32 20.71
N LYS A 27 -0.40 5.50 20.97
CA LYS A 27 -1.44 5.18 19.99
C LYS A 27 -1.32 6.09 18.77
N ALA A 28 -1.14 7.40 18.98
CA ALA A 28 -0.92 8.35 17.90
C ALA A 28 0.31 7.95 17.07
N VAL A 29 1.45 7.65 17.70
CA VAL A 29 2.65 7.19 16.98
C VAL A 29 2.37 5.91 16.18
N SER A 30 1.65 4.94 16.75
CA SER A 30 1.29 3.71 16.04
C SER A 30 0.37 3.96 14.84
N ASP A 31 -0.56 4.92 14.96
CA ASP A 31 -1.47 5.29 13.88
C ASP A 31 -0.74 6.03 12.75
N ILE A 32 0.29 6.85 13.07
CA ILE A 32 1.15 7.51 12.07
C ILE A 32 1.95 6.46 11.28
N VAL A 33 2.59 5.51 11.96
CA VAL A 33 3.36 4.43 11.32
C VAL A 33 2.45 3.57 10.42
N TRP A 34 1.21 3.30 10.85
CA TRP A 34 0.23 2.60 10.04
C TRP A 34 -0.09 3.36 8.75
N ASN A 35 -0.36 4.66 8.85
CA ASN A 35 -0.66 5.50 7.69
C ASN A 35 0.52 5.61 6.71
N GLU A 36 1.76 5.71 7.19
CA GLU A 36 2.94 5.70 6.32
C GLU A 36 3.10 4.39 5.55
N ARG A 37 2.90 3.24 6.22
CA ARG A 37 2.93 1.92 5.54
C ARG A 37 1.87 1.81 4.47
N VAL A 38 0.66 2.28 4.75
CA VAL A 38 -0.45 2.31 3.78
C VAL A 38 -0.11 3.20 2.58
N LYS A 39 0.52 4.35 2.80
CA LYS A 39 0.99 5.24 1.71
C LYS A 39 2.07 4.58 0.85
N LEU A 40 3.06 3.93 1.47
CA LEU A 40 4.11 3.20 0.75
C LEU A 40 3.53 2.04 -0.07
N LEU A 41 2.57 1.30 0.49
CA LEU A 41 1.88 0.22 -0.20
C LEU A 41 1.09 0.75 -1.41
N ALA A 42 0.35 1.84 -1.24
CA ALA A 42 -0.40 2.47 -2.32
C ALA A 42 0.54 2.95 -3.45
N ALA A 43 1.70 3.52 -3.10
CA ALA A 43 2.72 3.93 -4.07
C ALA A 43 3.35 2.72 -4.81
N ALA A 44 3.61 1.62 -4.11
CA ALA A 44 4.11 0.40 -4.73
C ALA A 44 3.08 -0.24 -5.70
N LEU A 45 1.80 -0.23 -5.34
CA LEU A 45 0.71 -0.72 -6.20
C LEU A 45 0.52 0.12 -7.46
N ASP A 46 0.66 1.45 -7.36
CA ASP A 46 0.62 2.34 -8.52
C ASP A 46 1.79 2.09 -9.48
N ARG A 47 3.00 1.93 -8.93
CA ARG A 47 4.20 1.51 -9.68
C ARG A 47 4.04 0.14 -10.33
N MET A 48 3.40 -0.81 -9.64
CA MET A 48 3.12 -2.13 -10.22
C MET A 48 2.09 -2.03 -11.36
N SER A 49 1.03 -1.23 -11.22
CA SER A 49 0.04 -1.01 -12.28
C SER A 49 0.68 -0.43 -13.55
N THR A 50 1.56 0.55 -13.40
CA THR A 50 2.30 1.15 -14.52
C THR A 50 3.31 0.19 -15.15
N ALA A 51 3.96 -0.66 -14.33
CA ALA A 51 4.81 -1.74 -14.83
C ALA A 51 4.00 -2.78 -15.62
N CYS A 52 2.84 -3.21 -15.11
CA CYS A 52 1.95 -4.14 -15.81
C CYS A 52 1.48 -3.59 -17.17
N MET A 53 1.12 -2.31 -17.24
CA MET A 53 0.78 -1.65 -18.51
C MET A 53 1.98 -1.58 -19.46
N SER A 54 3.16 -1.25 -18.94
CA SER A 54 4.40 -1.21 -19.73
C SER A 54 4.75 -2.58 -20.32
N VAL A 55 4.69 -3.65 -19.51
CA VAL A 55 4.93 -5.03 -19.97
C VAL A 55 3.85 -5.48 -20.95
N GLY A 56 2.59 -5.06 -20.74
CA GLY A 56 1.48 -5.31 -21.65
C GLY A 56 1.66 -4.69 -23.04
N ILE A 57 2.44 -3.61 -23.17
CA ILE A 57 2.82 -3.00 -24.46
C ILE A 57 4.15 -3.55 -24.99
N ALA A 58 5.13 -3.77 -24.12
CA ALA A 58 6.45 -4.28 -24.50
C ALA A 58 6.38 -5.71 -25.03
N THR A 59 5.50 -6.56 -24.46
CA THR A 59 5.30 -7.95 -24.90
C THR A 59 4.83 -8.04 -26.36
N PRO A 60 3.76 -7.35 -26.79
CA PRO A 60 3.35 -7.36 -28.20
C PRO A 60 4.37 -6.65 -29.11
N ALA A 61 5.06 -5.60 -28.64
CA ALA A 61 6.12 -4.95 -29.41
C ALA A 61 7.29 -5.92 -29.69
N ALA A 62 7.75 -6.65 -28.68
CA ALA A 62 8.78 -7.68 -28.84
C ALA A 62 8.30 -8.81 -29.76
N SER A 63 7.06 -9.27 -29.58
CA SER A 63 6.44 -10.27 -30.47
C SER A 63 6.43 -9.84 -31.94
N TYR A 64 6.19 -8.56 -32.22
CA TYR A 64 6.22 -8.01 -33.57
C TYR A 64 7.65 -7.94 -34.13
N VAL A 65 8.62 -7.47 -33.34
CA VAL A 65 10.03 -7.36 -33.76
C VAL A 65 10.67 -8.73 -33.99
N PHE A 66 10.34 -9.72 -33.16
CA PHE A 66 10.87 -11.09 -33.27
C PHE A 66 10.02 -11.99 -34.21
N ASN A 67 9.11 -11.43 -35.01
CA ASN A 67 8.31 -12.20 -35.97
C ASN A 67 9.13 -12.62 -37.22
N ASP A 68 10.32 -13.17 -37.01
CA ASP A 68 11.21 -13.65 -38.07
C ASP A 68 10.78 -15.05 -38.55
N GLY A 69 9.50 -15.28 -38.87
CA GLY A 69 8.96 -16.45 -39.60
C GLY A 69 9.27 -17.89 -39.10
N THR A 70 10.13 -18.06 -38.11
CA THR A 70 10.72 -19.31 -37.59
C THR A 70 9.94 -19.85 -36.39
N VAL A 71 9.06 -19.02 -35.85
CA VAL A 71 8.17 -19.35 -34.76
C VAL A 71 6.74 -19.47 -35.30
N PRO A 72 6.09 -20.66 -35.18
CA PRO A 72 4.82 -20.96 -35.84
C PRO A 72 3.63 -20.17 -35.30
N TYR A 73 3.83 -19.36 -34.27
CA TYR A 73 2.82 -18.49 -33.70
C TYR A 73 2.76 -17.18 -34.48
N ARG A 74 2.03 -17.20 -35.61
CA ARG A 74 1.29 -15.99 -36.00
C ARG A 74 0.34 -15.70 -34.85
N LEU A 75 0.74 -14.83 -33.91
CA LEU A 75 -0.14 -14.39 -32.84
C LEU A 75 -1.34 -13.73 -33.52
N SER A 76 -2.43 -14.48 -33.62
CA SER A 76 -3.72 -13.98 -34.07
C SER A 76 -4.07 -12.75 -33.25
N ALA A 77 -4.68 -11.74 -33.89
CA ALA A 77 -5.12 -10.52 -33.22
C ALA A 77 -5.93 -10.82 -31.93
N GLY A 78 -6.62 -11.97 -31.87
CA GLY A 78 -7.30 -12.45 -30.67
C GLY A 78 -6.40 -12.73 -29.47
N ILE A 79 -5.18 -13.27 -29.68
CA ILE A 79 -4.22 -13.56 -28.59
C ILE A 79 -3.60 -12.25 -28.08
N MET A 80 -3.31 -11.30 -28.99
CA MET A 80 -2.86 -9.96 -28.63
C MET A 80 -3.92 -9.21 -27.82
N ALA A 81 -5.19 -9.30 -28.22
CA ALA A 81 -6.31 -8.70 -27.49
C ALA A 81 -6.51 -9.35 -26.11
N LEU A 82 -6.43 -10.69 -26.01
CA LEU A 82 -6.56 -11.42 -24.75
C LEU A 82 -5.43 -11.09 -23.76
N THR A 83 -4.19 -11.03 -24.24
CA THR A 83 -3.05 -10.65 -23.41
C THR A 83 -3.21 -9.22 -22.92
N PHE A 84 -3.50 -8.26 -23.82
CA PHE A 84 -3.73 -6.87 -23.43
C PHE A 84 -4.90 -6.69 -22.44
N ALA A 85 -6.00 -7.42 -22.64
CA ALA A 85 -7.13 -7.45 -21.72
C ALA A 85 -6.74 -8.02 -20.35
N GLY A 86 -5.97 -9.12 -20.32
CA GLY A 86 -5.43 -9.70 -19.09
C GLY A 86 -4.54 -8.72 -18.31
N TRP A 87 -3.61 -8.05 -19.01
CA TRP A 87 -2.75 -7.01 -18.40
C TRP A 87 -3.57 -5.81 -17.90
N SER A 88 -4.61 -5.40 -18.63
CA SER A 88 -5.51 -4.32 -18.23
C SER A 88 -6.30 -4.66 -16.97
N ILE A 89 -6.80 -5.89 -16.83
CA ILE A 89 -7.51 -6.36 -15.64
C ILE A 89 -6.58 -6.35 -14.41
N VAL A 90 -5.33 -6.80 -14.56
CA VAL A 90 -4.33 -6.77 -13.48
C VAL A 90 -4.01 -5.34 -13.06
N ALA A 91 -3.82 -4.42 -14.03
CA ALA A 91 -3.57 -3.01 -13.76
C ALA A 91 -4.75 -2.35 -13.01
N VAL A 92 -5.98 -2.58 -13.47
CA VAL A 92 -7.20 -2.08 -12.80
C VAL A 92 -7.32 -2.67 -11.39
N GLY A 93 -7.03 -3.96 -11.22
CA GLY A 93 -7.01 -4.62 -9.90
C GLY A 93 -6.03 -3.96 -8.94
N CYS A 94 -4.79 -3.69 -9.37
CA CYS A 94 -3.80 -2.97 -8.58
C CYS A 94 -4.24 -1.54 -8.27
N HIS A 95 -4.83 -0.84 -9.24
CA HIS A 95 -5.31 0.53 -9.05
C HIS A 95 -6.45 0.60 -8.02
N LEU A 96 -7.41 -0.33 -8.08
CA LEU A 96 -8.48 -0.43 -7.10
C LEU A 96 -7.96 -0.85 -5.72
N ALA A 97 -6.96 -1.73 -5.66
CA ALA A 97 -6.30 -2.09 -4.41
C ALA A 97 -5.57 -0.88 -3.78
N ALA A 98 -4.90 -0.05 -4.57
CA ALA A 98 -4.27 1.19 -4.10
C ALA A 98 -5.32 2.18 -3.57
N ARG A 99 -6.44 2.33 -4.29
CA ARG A 99 -7.57 3.17 -3.87
C ARG A 99 -8.20 2.69 -2.56
N LYS A 100 -8.38 1.37 -2.40
CA LYS A 100 -8.87 0.77 -1.14
C LYS A 100 -7.88 0.91 0.00
N ALA A 101 -6.58 0.78 -0.26
CA ALA A 101 -5.54 1.00 0.74
C ALA A 101 -5.60 2.43 1.28
N LEU A 102 -5.73 3.43 0.39
CA LEU A 102 -5.89 4.83 0.77
C LEU A 102 -7.20 5.12 1.52
N GLY A 103 -8.25 4.31 1.34
CA GLY A 103 -9.49 4.41 2.12
C GLY A 103 -9.36 3.93 3.57
N GLY A 104 -8.27 3.26 3.93
CA GLY A 104 -8.02 2.70 5.26
C GLY A 104 -7.19 3.57 6.20
N LEU A 105 -6.94 4.84 5.84
CA LEU A 105 -6.20 5.76 6.71
C LEU A 105 -6.99 6.02 8.00
N ARG A 106 -6.29 5.92 9.13
CA ARG A 106 -6.83 6.23 10.44
C ARG A 106 -6.52 7.69 10.75
N GLY A 107 -7.57 8.48 11.02
CA GLY A 107 -7.49 9.85 11.52
C GLY A 107 -7.28 9.90 13.02
#